data_AF-A0A2T8IL07-F1
#
_entry.id   AF-A0A2T8IL07-F1
#
_cell.length_a   1.000
_cell.length_b   1.000
_cell.length_c   1.000
_cell.angle_alpha   90.00
_cell.angle_beta   90.00
_cell.angle_gamma   90.00
#
_symmetry.space_group_name_H-M   'P 1'
#
loop_
_entity.id
_entity.type
_entity.pdbx_description
1 polymer ?
#
loop_
_entity_poly.entity_id
_entity_poly.type
_entity_poly.pdbx_seq_one_letter_code
_entity_poly.pdbx_strand_id
1 'polypeptide(L)'
;MNFHVIVFHFQVFEFLMKLCRFLVERGALIFLNDKDETIGTEAIYEKIAGGKYGCSWDAFQAYKHLKSLGYIVGRYGVPWTMKNSGTCDTTVPPSVVRTDQSFNRVDGTCSNITKLLKEMHIDEISPSFEVYLPNSKFKKSSPGAPSFLLCLLRNKPPSRIELEMVENNFGGIPLKYCHVDNGRVSFLSFDKVALPRLP
;
A
#
# COMPACT_ATOMS: atom_id res chain seq x y z
N MET A 1 1.73 -33.71 10.63
CA MET A 1 1.58 -32.25 10.65
C MET A 1 2.11 -31.70 9.34
N ASN A 2 1.23 -31.26 8.45
CA ASN A 2 1.64 -30.62 7.20
C ASN A 2 1.89 -29.14 7.50
N PHE A 3 3.15 -28.73 7.50
CA PHE A 3 3.51 -27.33 7.45
C PHE A 3 3.26 -26.82 6.03
N HIS A 4 2.18 -26.06 5.84
CA HIS A 4 2.03 -25.27 4.63
C HIS A 4 3.12 -24.20 4.63
N VAL A 5 4.13 -24.39 3.78
CA VAL A 5 5.08 -23.33 3.45
C VAL A 5 4.30 -22.26 2.70
N ILE A 6 4.03 -21.13 3.37
CA ILE A 6 3.43 -19.97 2.74
C ILE A 6 4.57 -19.13 2.17
N VAL A 7 4.77 -19.24 0.86
CA VAL A 7 5.67 -18.37 0.11
C VAL A 7 4.95 -17.04 -0.10
N PHE A 8 5.38 -16.00 0.62
CA PHE A 8 4.84 -14.65 0.44
C PHE A 8 5.64 -13.90 -0.63
N HIS A 9 4.94 -13.25 -1.55
CA HIS A 9 5.55 -12.34 -2.52
C HIS A 9 6.07 -11.08 -1.81
N PHE A 10 7.19 -10.51 -2.27
CA PHE A 10 7.93 -9.38 -1.66
C PHE A 10 7.03 -8.23 -1.16
N GLN A 11 5.94 -7.94 -1.87
CA GLN A 11 5.00 -6.91 -1.46
C GLN A 11 4.26 -7.27 -0.16
N VAL A 12 3.81 -8.50 0.10
CA VAL A 12 3.00 -8.86 1.31
C VAL A 12 3.78 -8.66 2.61
N PHE A 13 5.11 -8.69 2.55
CA PHE A 13 5.99 -8.54 3.71
C PHE A 13 5.86 -7.16 4.39
N GLU A 14 5.72 -6.06 3.65
CA GLU A 14 5.70 -4.71 4.27
C GLU A 14 4.54 -4.53 5.26
N PHE A 15 3.35 -4.99 4.89
CA PHE A 15 2.16 -4.89 5.74
C PHE A 15 2.26 -5.83 6.94
N LEU A 16 2.84 -7.01 6.74
CA LEU A 16 3.11 -7.95 7.81
C LEU A 16 4.04 -7.34 8.85
N MET A 17 5.12 -6.65 8.42
CA MET A 17 6.03 -5.99 9.35
C MET A 17 5.36 -4.87 10.16
N LYS A 18 4.51 -4.05 9.52
CA LYS A 18 3.72 -3.02 10.22
C LYS A 18 2.81 -3.63 11.28
N LEU A 19 2.11 -4.71 10.94
CA LEU A 19 1.21 -5.42 11.87
C LEU A 19 1.99 -6.06 13.02
N CYS A 20 3.05 -6.81 12.72
CA CYS A 20 3.87 -7.48 13.73
C CYS A 20 4.43 -6.48 14.74
N ARG A 21 4.99 -5.37 14.26
CA ARG A 21 5.50 -4.30 15.12
C ARG A 21 4.40 -3.71 16.01
N PHE A 22 3.23 -3.41 15.44
CA PHE A 22 2.10 -2.89 16.19
C PHE A 22 1.65 -3.87 17.30
N LEU A 23 1.61 -5.17 17.01
CA LEU A 23 1.22 -6.19 17.98
C LEU A 23 2.26 -6.36 19.09
N VAL A 24 3.55 -6.30 18.76
CA VAL A 24 4.64 -6.29 19.76
C VAL A 24 4.52 -5.09 20.69
N GLU A 25 4.32 -3.88 20.15
CA GLU A 25 4.14 -2.66 20.95
C GLU A 25 2.87 -2.72 21.84
N ARG A 26 1.88 -3.53 21.46
CA ARG A 26 0.66 -3.78 22.24
C ARG A 26 0.80 -4.91 23.26
N GLY A 27 1.93 -5.61 23.31
CA GLY A 27 2.11 -6.82 24.12
C GLY A 27 1.28 -8.02 23.65
N ALA A 28 0.75 -7.95 22.43
CA ALA A 28 -0.11 -8.97 21.84
C ALA A 28 0.64 -9.97 20.93
N LEU A 29 1.95 -9.75 20.73
CA LEU A 29 2.84 -10.65 19.99
C LEU A 29 4.19 -10.70 20.70
N ILE A 30 4.67 -11.91 20.94
CA ILE A 30 6.01 -12.20 21.46
C ILE A 30 6.77 -12.91 20.36
N PHE A 31 7.97 -12.42 20.02
CA PHE A 31 8.86 -13.11 19.10
C PHE A 31 9.80 -14.01 19.90
N LEU A 32 9.94 -15.24 19.43
CA LEU A 32 10.92 -16.19 19.95
C LEU A 32 12.05 -16.37 18.93
N ASN A 33 13.25 -16.64 19.42
CA ASN A 33 14.37 -17.05 18.59
C ASN A 33 14.33 -18.57 18.33
N ASP A 34 15.32 -19.07 17.59
CA ASP A 34 15.44 -20.52 17.27
C ASP A 34 15.67 -21.40 18.51
N LYS A 35 15.87 -20.79 19.69
CA LYS A 35 16.04 -21.44 20.99
C LYS A 35 14.83 -21.24 21.91
N ASP A 36 13.70 -20.79 21.36
CA ASP A 36 12.46 -20.47 22.09
C ASP A 36 12.60 -19.37 23.15
N GLU A 37 13.63 -18.53 23.07
CA GLU A 37 13.84 -17.41 23.99
C GLU A 37 13.17 -16.15 23.46
N THR A 38 12.60 -15.34 24.36
CA THR A 38 11.94 -14.08 23.98
C THR A 38 12.96 -13.08 23.44
N ILE A 39 12.72 -12.63 22.21
CA ILE A 39 13.49 -11.57 21.58
C ILE A 39 12.98 -10.22 22.09
N GLY A 40 13.90 -9.42 22.65
CA GLY A 40 13.60 -8.06 23.08
C GLY A 40 13.11 -7.17 21.94
N THR A 41 12.32 -6.15 22.27
CA THR A 41 11.78 -5.18 21.30
C THR A 41 12.87 -4.52 20.47
N GLU A 42 14.03 -4.23 21.05
CA GLU A 42 15.17 -3.61 20.37
C GLU A 42 15.74 -4.51 19.26
N ALA A 43 15.97 -5.79 19.55
CA ALA A 43 16.45 -6.75 18.55
C ALA A 43 15.42 -6.99 17.44
N ILE A 44 14.12 -6.88 17.74
CA ILE A 44 13.07 -6.86 16.71
C ILE A 44 13.23 -5.60 15.86
N TYR A 45 13.40 -4.43 16.47
CA TYR A 45 13.62 -3.18 15.72
C TYR A 45 14.84 -3.22 14.82
N GLU A 46 15.96 -3.75 15.28
CA GLU A 46 17.17 -3.90 14.46
C GLU A 46 16.92 -4.81 13.26
N LYS A 47 16.23 -5.94 13.47
CA LYS A 47 15.85 -6.85 12.38
C LYS A 47 14.93 -6.17 11.35
N ILE A 48 14.02 -5.30 11.79
CA ILE A 48 13.09 -4.56 10.91
C ILE A 48 13.78 -3.37 10.23
N ALA A 49 14.63 -2.64 10.96
CA ALA A 49 15.31 -1.41 10.53
C ALA A 49 16.40 -1.67 9.49
N GLY A 50 16.86 -2.92 9.31
CA GLY A 50 17.80 -3.31 8.26
C GLY A 50 17.31 -3.06 6.81
N GLY A 51 16.14 -2.46 6.60
CA GLY A 51 15.69 -1.91 5.31
C GLY A 51 15.25 -2.93 4.28
N LYS A 52 15.37 -4.24 4.57
CA LYS A 52 15.09 -5.33 3.63
C LYS A 52 13.60 -5.57 3.35
N TYR A 53 12.70 -4.86 4.05
CA TYR A 53 11.28 -5.20 4.13
C TYR A 53 10.31 -4.08 3.70
N GLY A 54 10.78 -3.06 2.97
CA GLY A 54 9.95 -2.08 2.23
C GLY A 54 9.02 -1.15 3.02
N CYS A 55 8.99 -1.23 4.35
CA CYS A 55 8.14 -0.35 5.17
C CYS A 55 8.86 0.96 5.52
N SER A 56 8.39 2.11 5.01
CA SER A 56 8.83 3.41 5.53
C SER A 56 8.36 3.63 6.97
N TRP A 57 9.16 4.36 7.75
CA TRP A 57 8.82 4.72 9.12
C TRP A 57 7.51 5.51 9.19
N ASP A 58 7.31 6.46 8.28
CA ASP A 58 6.12 7.31 8.22
C ASP A 58 4.86 6.49 7.93
N ALA A 59 4.95 5.51 7.03
CA ALA A 59 3.84 4.61 6.76
C ALA A 59 3.47 3.76 7.99
N PHE A 60 4.46 3.36 8.79
CA PHE A 60 4.20 2.67 10.05
C PHE A 60 3.54 3.60 11.07
N GLN A 61 4.01 4.84 11.23
CA GLN A 61 3.40 5.79 12.16
C GLN A 61 1.95 6.09 11.81
N ALA A 62 1.66 6.32 10.52
CA ALA A 62 0.30 6.50 10.03
C ALA A 62 -0.57 5.26 10.30
N TYR A 63 -0.06 4.07 9.98
CA TYR A 63 -0.74 2.80 10.25
C TYR A 63 -1.06 2.61 11.74
N LYS A 64 -0.06 2.82 12.61
CA LYS A 64 -0.18 2.71 14.06
C LYS A 64 -1.24 3.68 14.59
N HIS A 65 -1.21 4.92 14.13
CA HIS A 65 -2.19 5.94 14.53
C HIS A 65 -3.62 5.51 14.15
N LEU A 66 -3.85 5.14 12.89
CA LEU A 66 -5.16 4.64 12.44
C LEU A 66 -5.61 3.41 13.24
N LYS A 67 -4.72 2.45 13.46
CA LYS A 67 -5.01 1.24 14.24
C LYS A 67 -5.39 1.54 15.68
N SER A 68 -4.72 2.49 16.33
CA SER A 68 -5.04 2.89 17.70
C SER A 68 -6.43 3.53 17.85
N LEU A 69 -6.94 4.16 16.78
CA LEU A 69 -8.29 4.69 16.71
C LEU A 69 -9.35 3.64 16.35
N GLY A 70 -8.96 2.37 16.18
CA GLY A 70 -9.87 1.26 15.87
C GLY A 70 -10.19 1.10 14.38
N TYR A 71 -9.60 1.90 13.49
CA TYR A 71 -9.80 1.73 12.05
C TYR A 71 -9.27 0.38 11.57
N ILE A 72 -9.92 -0.13 10.55
CA ILE A 72 -9.46 -1.28 9.79
C ILE A 72 -8.66 -0.73 8.61
N VAL A 73 -7.39 -1.10 8.55
CA VAL A 73 -6.44 -0.56 7.58
C VAL A 73 -5.96 -1.68 6.68
N GLY A 74 -6.24 -1.58 5.39
CA GLY A 74 -5.73 -2.43 4.33
C GLY A 74 -4.66 -1.71 3.52
N ARG A 75 -3.89 -2.45 2.73
CA ARG A 75 -3.02 -1.81 1.73
C ARG A 75 -3.82 -1.56 0.47
N TYR A 76 -3.59 -0.38 -0.10
CA TYR A 76 -4.20 -0.04 -1.37
C TYR A 76 -3.69 -0.96 -2.49
N GLY A 77 -4.62 -1.40 -3.35
CA GLY A 77 -4.30 -2.22 -4.53
C GLY A 77 -3.88 -3.66 -4.22
N VAL A 78 -3.91 -4.09 -2.96
CA VAL A 78 -3.53 -5.45 -2.55
C VAL A 78 -4.76 -6.19 -2.04
N PRO A 79 -5.17 -7.29 -2.70
CA PRO A 79 -6.31 -8.07 -2.24
C PRO A 79 -6.13 -8.60 -0.81
N TRP A 80 -7.20 -8.52 -0.02
CA TRP A 80 -7.24 -9.05 1.34
C TRP A 80 -7.07 -10.56 1.43
N THR A 81 -7.50 -11.27 0.39
CA THR A 81 -7.46 -12.72 0.28
C THR A 81 -7.03 -13.10 -1.14
N MET A 82 -6.12 -14.06 -1.31
CA MET A 82 -5.89 -14.68 -2.61
C MET A 82 -7.12 -15.52 -2.97
N LYS A 83 -7.72 -15.27 -4.13
CA LYS A 83 -8.67 -16.22 -4.72
C LYS A 83 -7.86 -17.40 -5.24
N ASN A 84 -8.11 -18.59 -4.70
CA ASN A 84 -7.59 -19.81 -5.29
C ASN A 84 -8.40 -20.06 -6.56
N SER A 85 -7.88 -19.71 -7.74
CA SER A 85 -8.49 -20.12 -9.00
C SER A 85 -8.21 -21.61 -9.21
N GLY A 86 -9.14 -22.44 -8.77
CA GLY A 86 -9.21 -23.83 -9.22
C GLY A 86 -9.63 -23.89 -10.69
N THR A 87 -8.86 -24.69 -11.43
CA THR A 87 -9.20 -25.29 -12.73
C THR A 87 -9.07 -24.42 -13.98
N CYS A 88 -8.10 -24.84 -14.81
CA CYS A 88 -7.93 -24.47 -16.20
C CYS A 88 -8.93 -25.25 -17.06
N ASP A 89 -9.94 -24.58 -17.61
CA ASP A 89 -10.62 -25.07 -18.80
C ASP A 89 -10.12 -24.31 -20.02
N THR A 90 -9.23 -24.98 -20.73
CA THR A 90 -8.77 -24.65 -22.07
C THR A 90 -9.94 -24.80 -23.03
N THR A 91 -10.43 -23.67 -23.57
CA THR A 91 -11.03 -23.64 -24.91
C THR A 91 -10.81 -22.26 -25.51
N VAL A 92 -9.83 -22.18 -26.42
CA VAL A 92 -9.70 -21.10 -27.41
C VAL A 92 -10.10 -21.69 -28.76
N PRO A 93 -10.79 -20.91 -29.61
CA PRO A 93 -10.37 -20.86 -31.03
C PRO A 93 -10.53 -19.42 -31.62
N PRO A 94 -10.04 -19.12 -32.84
CA PRO A 94 -8.65 -18.71 -33.09
C PRO A 94 -8.50 -17.49 -34.05
N SER A 95 -7.24 -17.09 -34.28
CA SER A 95 -6.67 -16.35 -35.44
C SER A 95 -6.77 -14.80 -35.39
N VAL A 96 -5.80 -13.99 -35.85
CA VAL A 96 -4.91 -14.08 -37.03
C VAL A 96 -3.62 -13.24 -36.83
N VAL A 97 -2.47 -13.85 -37.15
CA VAL A 97 -1.18 -13.34 -37.73
C VAL A 97 -0.34 -12.27 -37.00
N ARG A 98 0.88 -12.69 -36.63
CA ARG A 98 2.09 -11.87 -36.52
C ARG A 98 2.95 -12.10 -37.77
N THR A 99 3.54 -11.02 -38.28
CA THR A 99 4.68 -11.06 -39.20
C THR A 99 5.83 -10.30 -38.55
N ASP A 100 6.96 -10.98 -38.38
CA ASP A 100 8.22 -10.45 -37.88
C ASP A 100 9.04 -9.84 -39.02
N GLN A 101 9.72 -8.70 -38.79
CA GLN A 101 10.87 -8.27 -39.60
C GLN A 101 11.86 -7.40 -38.78
N SER A 102 12.92 -8.08 -38.30
CA SER A 102 14.34 -7.79 -38.50
C SER A 102 14.95 -6.37 -38.33
N PHE A 103 15.81 -6.26 -37.29
CA PHE A 103 17.17 -5.67 -37.20
C PHE A 103 17.57 -4.37 -37.95
N ASN A 104 17.91 -3.29 -37.21
CA ASN A 104 19.31 -2.82 -37.02
C ASN A 104 19.46 -1.53 -36.19
N ARG A 105 20.41 -1.60 -35.25
CA ARG A 105 21.38 -0.59 -34.74
C ARG A 105 20.91 0.65 -33.96
N VAL A 106 21.30 0.61 -32.67
CA VAL A 106 21.88 1.66 -31.82
C VAL A 106 21.18 3.02 -31.86
N ASP A 107 20.11 3.14 -31.06
CA ASP A 107 19.88 4.26 -30.14
C ASP A 107 18.55 3.98 -29.42
N GLY A 108 18.55 3.65 -28.12
CA GLY A 108 17.26 3.31 -27.49
C GLY A 108 17.24 2.70 -26.09
N THR A 109 18.39 2.46 -25.46
CA THR A 109 18.39 1.93 -24.08
C THR A 109 17.92 2.97 -23.05
N CYS A 110 18.08 4.27 -23.32
CA CYS A 110 17.58 5.31 -22.42
C CYS A 110 16.05 5.44 -22.44
N SER A 111 15.40 5.33 -23.60
CA SER A 111 13.94 5.50 -23.73
C SER A 111 13.15 4.50 -22.88
N ASN A 112 13.60 3.24 -22.83
CA ASN A 112 12.96 2.20 -22.03
C ASN A 112 13.14 2.42 -20.52
N ILE A 113 14.32 2.89 -20.08
CA ILE A 113 14.56 3.19 -18.66
C ILE A 113 13.75 4.41 -18.22
N THR A 114 13.70 5.48 -19.03
CA THR A 114 12.87 6.66 -18.69
C THR A 114 11.38 6.32 -18.72
N LYS A 115 10.94 5.40 -19.57
CA LYS A 115 9.56 4.89 -19.59
C LYS A 115 9.28 4.02 -18.36
N LEU A 116 10.19 3.11 -17.98
CA LEU A 116 10.09 2.30 -16.76
C LEU A 116 10.11 3.17 -15.49
N LEU A 117 10.96 4.20 -15.46
CA LEU A 117 11.07 5.15 -14.35
C LEU A 117 9.89 6.12 -14.29
N LYS A 118 9.28 6.46 -15.43
CA LYS A 118 8.01 7.18 -15.46
C LYS A 118 6.87 6.29 -14.97
N GLU A 119 6.83 5.02 -15.38
CA GLU A 119 5.87 4.03 -14.89
C GLU A 119 6.09 3.71 -13.40
N MET A 120 7.33 3.81 -12.91
CA MET A 120 7.66 3.93 -11.49
C MET A 120 7.36 5.35 -11.02
N HIS A 121 6.08 5.74 -10.96
CA HIS A 121 5.64 7.02 -10.42
C HIS A 121 6.10 7.21 -8.96
N ILE A 122 7.33 7.71 -8.77
CA ILE A 122 7.98 7.93 -7.45
C ILE A 122 7.49 9.25 -6.82
N ASP A 123 6.94 10.16 -7.64
CA ASP A 123 6.51 11.51 -7.24
C ASP A 123 5.00 11.75 -7.33
N GLU A 124 4.21 10.78 -7.81
CA GLU A 124 2.76 10.93 -7.87
C GLU A 124 2.12 10.51 -6.54
N ILE A 125 1.11 11.28 -6.11
CA ILE A 125 0.32 10.98 -4.92
C ILE A 125 -0.44 9.68 -5.19
N SER A 126 0.03 8.59 -4.60
CA SER A 126 -0.64 7.30 -4.63
C SER A 126 -1.15 6.92 -3.23
N PRO A 127 -2.36 6.37 -3.12
CA PRO A 127 -2.85 5.86 -1.86
C PRO A 127 -1.94 4.74 -1.35
N SER A 128 -1.59 4.82 -0.07
CA SER A 128 -0.84 3.78 0.64
C SER A 128 -1.78 2.80 1.36
N PHE A 129 -2.94 3.28 1.80
CA PHE A 129 -3.87 2.48 2.57
C PHE A 129 -5.32 2.68 2.15
N GLU A 130 -6.08 1.60 2.25
CA GLU A 130 -7.54 1.63 2.28
C GLU A 130 -7.99 1.62 3.74
N VAL A 131 -8.80 2.59 4.13
CA VAL A 131 -9.21 2.74 5.53
C VAL A 131 -10.72 2.58 5.66
N TYR A 132 -11.12 1.69 6.56
CA TYR A 132 -12.51 1.34 6.83
C TYR A 132 -12.82 1.67 8.29
N LEU A 133 -14.05 2.15 8.54
CA LEU A 133 -14.53 2.44 9.88
C LEU A 133 -14.40 1.23 10.83
N PRO A 134 -14.24 1.48 12.14
CA PRO A 134 -14.31 0.43 13.15
C PRO A 134 -15.62 -0.35 13.04
N ASN A 135 -15.53 -1.64 12.69
CA ASN A 135 -16.70 -2.50 12.52
C ASN A 135 -16.38 -3.94 12.93
N SER A 136 -17.02 -4.43 13.99
CA SER A 136 -16.82 -5.80 14.50
C SER A 136 -17.30 -6.89 13.54
N LYS A 137 -18.14 -6.55 12.56
CA LYS A 137 -18.67 -7.47 11.53
C LYS A 137 -17.91 -7.38 10.21
N PHE A 138 -16.80 -6.66 10.15
CA PHE A 138 -16.01 -6.52 8.94
C PHE A 138 -15.50 -7.88 8.44
N LYS A 139 -15.67 -8.14 7.14
CA LYS A 139 -15.22 -9.38 6.48
C LYS A 139 -14.09 -9.07 5.51
N LYS A 140 -12.91 -9.64 5.73
CA LYS A 140 -11.76 -9.49 4.80
C LYS A 140 -12.07 -10.03 3.40
N SER A 141 -12.91 -11.06 3.27
CA SER A 141 -13.34 -11.61 1.98
C SER A 141 -14.34 -10.74 1.22
N SER A 142 -14.98 -9.79 1.90
CA SER A 142 -15.93 -8.83 1.32
C SER A 142 -15.86 -7.53 2.12
N PRO A 143 -14.79 -6.75 1.96
CA PRO A 143 -14.49 -5.60 2.80
C PRO A 143 -15.44 -4.41 2.55
N GLY A 144 -16.15 -4.41 1.41
CA GLY A 144 -16.96 -3.28 0.95
C GLY A 144 -16.09 -2.16 0.39
N ALA A 145 -16.67 -0.96 0.25
CA ALA A 145 -15.92 0.24 -0.12
C ALA A 145 -15.19 0.82 1.10
N PRO A 146 -13.93 1.27 0.95
CA PRO A 146 -13.24 1.98 2.02
C PRO A 146 -13.93 3.31 2.32
N SER A 147 -13.83 3.73 3.58
CA SER A 147 -14.35 5.01 4.05
C SER A 147 -13.51 6.19 3.53
N PHE A 148 -12.20 5.97 3.39
CA PHE A 148 -11.30 6.87 2.67
C PHE A 148 -10.03 6.12 2.24
N LEU A 149 -9.34 6.68 1.26
CA LEU A 149 -7.99 6.28 0.85
C LEU A 149 -6.97 7.21 1.52
N LEU A 150 -5.91 6.66 2.11
CA LEU A 150 -4.86 7.45 2.76
C LEU A 150 -3.62 7.54 1.87
N CYS A 151 -3.28 8.74 1.44
CA CYS A 151 -2.07 9.08 0.70
C CYS A 151 -1.01 9.61 1.67
N LEU A 152 0.20 9.04 1.67
CA LEU A 152 1.32 9.57 2.44
C LEU A 152 1.96 10.72 1.67
N LEU A 153 2.01 11.90 2.28
CA LEU A 153 2.73 13.04 1.73
C LEU A 153 4.23 12.81 1.92
N ARG A 154 4.96 12.88 0.80
CA ARG A 154 6.42 12.99 0.82
C ARG A 154 6.80 14.44 1.14
N ASN A 155 8.07 14.72 1.40
CA ASN A 155 8.62 16.00 1.90
C ASN A 155 8.25 17.30 1.12
N LYS A 156 7.45 17.21 0.07
CA LYS A 156 6.93 18.32 -0.70
C LYS A 156 5.39 18.35 -0.61
N PRO A 157 4.78 19.49 -0.28
CA PRO A 157 3.33 19.62 -0.34
C PRO A 157 2.84 19.40 -1.77
N PRO A 158 1.72 18.68 -1.97
CA PRO A 158 1.20 18.40 -3.29
C PRO A 158 0.70 19.69 -3.96
N SER A 159 0.89 19.81 -5.26
CA SER A 159 0.30 20.91 -6.03
C SER A 159 -1.21 20.73 -6.14
N ARG A 160 -1.93 21.84 -6.35
CA ARG A 160 -3.38 21.81 -6.54
C ARG A 160 -3.80 20.95 -7.74
N ILE A 161 -3.04 21.00 -8.82
CA ILE A 161 -3.33 20.24 -10.04
C ILE A 161 -3.18 18.73 -9.76
N GLU A 162 -2.14 18.33 -9.02
CA GLU A 162 -1.97 16.94 -8.60
C GLU A 162 -3.12 16.46 -7.69
N LEU A 163 -3.55 17.28 -6.73
CA LEU A 163 -4.69 16.95 -5.86
C LEU A 163 -5.98 16.73 -6.68
N GLU A 164 -6.32 17.66 -7.57
CA GLU A 164 -7.53 17.60 -8.40
C GLU A 164 -7.50 16.40 -9.37
N MET A 165 -6.35 16.09 -9.99
CA MET A 165 -6.22 14.90 -10.84
C MET A 165 -6.42 13.61 -10.05
N VAL A 166 -5.79 13.51 -8.89
CA VAL A 166 -5.83 12.33 -8.03
C VAL A 166 -7.25 12.10 -7.51
N GLU A 167 -7.95 13.12 -7.02
CA GLU A 167 -9.36 13.00 -6.59
C GLU A 167 -10.28 12.45 -7.69
N ASN A 168 -10.10 12.88 -8.93
CA ASN A 168 -10.88 12.38 -10.07
C ASN A 168 -10.60 10.91 -10.42
N ASN A 169 -9.43 10.38 -10.04
CA ASN A 169 -9.00 9.04 -10.42
C ASN A 169 -9.55 7.91 -9.52
N PHE A 170 -10.03 8.20 -8.30
CA PHE A 170 -10.42 7.17 -7.32
C PHE A 170 -11.94 7.01 -7.13
N GLY A 171 -12.72 7.23 -8.19
CA GLY A 171 -14.12 6.79 -8.27
C GLY A 171 -15.05 7.38 -7.19
N GLY A 172 -14.73 8.59 -6.70
CA GLY A 172 -15.52 9.28 -5.67
C GLY A 172 -15.26 8.81 -4.22
N ILE A 173 -14.29 7.92 -3.99
CA ILE A 173 -13.86 7.56 -2.64
C ILE A 173 -13.06 8.75 -2.05
N PRO A 174 -13.38 9.23 -0.84
CA PRO A 174 -12.66 10.36 -0.25
C PRO A 174 -11.16 10.06 -0.08
N LEU A 175 -10.32 11.05 -0.40
CA LEU A 175 -8.89 10.99 -0.15
C LEU A 175 -8.55 11.76 1.12
N LYS A 176 -7.62 11.21 1.90
CA LYS A 176 -6.95 11.91 2.98
C LYS A 176 -5.45 11.87 2.76
N TYR A 177 -4.80 12.92 3.18
CA TYR A 177 -3.36 13.09 3.07
C TYR A 177 -2.75 13.03 4.45
N CYS A 178 -1.70 12.23 4.60
CA CYS A 178 -1.03 12.04 5.87
C CYS A 178 0.38 12.60 5.80
N HIS A 179 0.67 13.53 6.70
CA HIS A 179 2.02 14.02 6.92
C HIS A 179 2.51 13.50 8.28
N VAL A 180 3.71 12.94 8.30
CA VAL A 180 4.37 12.48 9.53
C VAL A 180 5.60 13.36 9.75
N ASP A 181 5.59 14.11 10.83
CA ASP A 181 6.71 14.99 11.21
C ASP A 181 7.11 14.70 12.64
N ASN A 182 8.35 14.26 12.82
CA ASN A 182 8.95 13.95 14.12
C ASN A 182 8.05 13.09 15.04
N GLY A 183 7.35 12.10 14.44
CA GLY A 183 6.42 11.20 15.13
C GLY A 183 4.99 11.73 15.32
N ARG A 184 4.72 12.99 14.96
CA ARG A 184 3.36 13.55 14.90
C ARG A 184 2.72 13.18 13.58
N VAL A 185 1.53 12.59 13.66
CA VAL A 185 0.74 12.19 12.49
C VAL A 185 -0.38 13.21 12.29
N SER A 186 -0.39 13.88 11.14
CA SER A 186 -1.40 14.86 10.75
C SER A 186 -2.18 14.37 9.54
N PHE A 187 -3.51 14.44 9.61
CA PHE A 187 -4.41 14.10 8.51
C PHE A 187 -5.00 15.39 7.92
N LEU A 188 -4.90 15.53 6.61
CA LEU A 188 -5.48 16.62 5.85
C LEU A 188 -6.54 16.07 4.91
N SER A 189 -7.64 16.80 4.76
CA SER A 189 -8.67 16.60 3.74
C SER A 189 -8.91 17.93 3.04
N PHE A 190 -9.19 17.87 1.75
CA PHE A 190 -9.51 19.03 0.96
C PHE A 190 -10.98 18.94 0.54
N ASP A 191 -11.71 20.02 0.76
CA ASP A 191 -13.10 20.13 0.36
C ASP A 191 -13.26 21.29 -0.61
N LYS A 192 -13.99 21.05 -1.69
CA LYS A 192 -14.34 22.10 -2.64
C LYS A 192 -15.54 22.87 -2.11
N VAL A 193 -15.31 24.11 -1.69
CA VAL A 193 -16.38 25.02 -1.25
C VAL A 193 -16.68 26.03 -2.37
N ALA A 194 -17.94 26.07 -2.82
CA ALA A 194 -18.40 27.10 -3.73
C ALA A 194 -18.67 28.40 -2.96
N LEU A 195 -17.98 29.48 -3.32
CA LEU A 195 -18.23 30.78 -2.73
C LEU A 195 -19.44 31.45 -3.40
N PRO A 196 -20.30 32.15 -2.64
CA PRO A 196 -21.38 32.93 -3.22
C PRO A 196 -20.82 34.01 -4.13
N ARG A 197 -21.41 34.16 -5.33
CA ARG A 197 -21.09 35.28 -6.21
C ARG A 197 -21.83 36.50 -5.69
N LEU A 198 -21.09 37.57 -5.42
CA LEU A 198 -21.70 38.86 -5.08
C LEU A 198 -22.49 39.38 -6.29
N PRO A 199 -23.65 40.03 -6.06
CA PRO A 199 -24.50 40.59 -7.11
C PRO A 199 -23.81 41.70 -7.90
#